data_AF-A0A5C6C6A8-F1
#
_entry.id   AF-A0A5C6C6A8-F1
#
_cell.length_a   1.000
_cell.length_b   1.000
_cell.length_c   1.000
_cell.angle_alpha   90.00
_cell.angle_beta   90.00
_cell.angle_gamma   90.00
#
_symmetry.space_group_name_H-M   'P 1'
#
loop_
_entity.id
_entity.type
_entity.pdbx_description
1 polymer ?
#
loop_
_entity_poly.entity_id
_entity_poly.type
_entity_poly.pdbx_seq_one_letter_code
_entity_poly.pdbx_strand_id
1 'polypeptide(L)' 'MTKSKEKSKANKKLTERINLRVSEKELALLESACSADERSLSNWARRVLVQEARRQLSEDS' A
#
# COMPACT_ATOMS: atom_id res chain seq x y z
N MET A 1 13.34 15.10 40.72
CA MET A 1 12.68 15.94 39.70
C MET A 1 13.40 15.74 38.36
N THR A 2 13.10 14.67 37.63
CA THR A 2 13.66 14.45 36.29
C THR A 2 12.52 14.23 35.30
N LYS A 3 12.42 15.20 34.40
CA LYS A 3 11.33 15.46 33.46
C LYS A 3 11.16 14.32 32.44
N SER A 4 9.88 14.06 32.19
CA SER A 4 9.23 13.44 31.04
C SER A 4 10.09 13.32 29.77
N LYS A 5 10.22 12.09 29.28
CA LYS A 5 10.35 11.81 27.83
C LYS A 5 9.17 10.92 27.43
N GLU A 6 8.01 11.55 27.30
CA GLU A 6 6.93 11.03 26.46
C GLU A 6 7.44 11.08 25.02
N LYS A 7 8.15 10.02 24.61
CA LYS A 7 8.40 9.76 23.20
C LYS A 7 7.04 9.39 22.63
N SER A 8 6.42 10.37 21.98
CA SER A 8 5.28 10.24 21.08
C SER A 8 5.29 8.86 20.46
N LYS A 9 4.18 8.12 20.56
CA LYS A 9 3.92 6.89 19.81
C LYS A 9 4.01 7.24 18.33
N ALA A 10 5.22 7.26 17.81
CA ALA A 10 5.54 7.57 16.43
C ALA A 10 5.00 6.41 15.61
N ASN A 11 3.75 6.57 15.17
CA ASN A 11 3.07 5.89 14.08
C ASN A 11 3.90 4.73 13.51
N LYS A 12 3.94 3.61 14.24
CA LYS A 12 4.85 2.51 13.96
C LYS A 12 4.32 1.87 12.69
N LYS A 13 4.98 2.14 11.55
CA LYS A 13 4.59 1.58 10.25
C LYS A 13 4.65 0.06 10.37
N LEU A 14 3.47 -0.57 10.45
CA LEU A 14 3.35 -2.01 10.35
C LEU A 14 3.54 -2.37 8.88
N THR A 15 4.41 -3.33 8.61
CA THR A 15 4.68 -3.83 7.27
C THR A 15 4.28 -5.29 7.22
N GLU A 16 3.20 -5.57 6.51
CA GLU A 16 2.79 -6.93 6.17
C GLU A 16 3.22 -7.24 4.74
N ARG A 17 3.69 -8.47 4.51
CA ARG A 17 4.05 -8.96 3.17
C ARG A 17 2.84 -9.67 2.56
N ILE A 18 2.44 -9.25 1.36
CA ILE A 18 1.37 -9.88 0.59
C ILE A 18 2.00 -10.56 -0.63
N ASN A 19 1.86 -11.87 -0.72
CA ASN A 19 2.26 -12.63 -1.91
C ASN A 19 1.03 -12.84 -2.80
N LEU A 20 1.08 -12.33 -4.03
CA LEU A 20 0.01 -12.47 -5.00
C LEU A 20 0.34 -13.62 -5.96
N ARG A 21 -0.65 -14.48 -6.24
CA ARG A 21 -0.58 -15.43 -7.36
C ARG A 21 -1.34 -14.82 -8.52
N VAL A 22 -0.64 -14.57 -9.61
CA VAL A 22 -1.18 -13.96 -10.83
C VAL A 22 -0.73 -14.79 -12.03
N SER A 23 -1.55 -14.79 -13.07
CA SER A 23 -1.17 -15.31 -14.38
C SER A 23 -0.19 -14.37 -15.09
N GLU A 24 0.47 -14.85 -16.14
CA GLU A 24 1.36 -14.03 -16.97
C GLU A 24 0.63 -12.83 -17.60
N LYS A 25 -0.61 -13.02 -18.03
CA LYS A 25 -1.43 -11.96 -18.62
C LYS A 25 -1.73 -10.86 -17.60
N GLU A 26 -2.04 -11.24 -16.37
CA GLU A 26 -2.29 -10.29 -15.28
C GLU A 26 -1.00 -9.56 -14.88
N LEU A 27 0.12 -10.27 -14.78
CA LEU A 27 1.40 -9.64 -14.48
C LEU A 27 1.78 -8.58 -15.53
N ALA A 28 1.65 -8.91 -16.82
CA ALA A 28 1.93 -7.97 -17.91
C ALA A 28 1.02 -6.73 -17.86
N LEU A 29 -0.25 -6.91 -17.49
CA LEU A 29 -1.17 -5.79 -17.29
C LEU A 29 -0.73 -4.89 -16.13
N LEU A 30 -0.34 -5.47 -14.99
CA LEU A 30 0.13 -4.73 -13.82
C LEU A 30 1.43 -3.99 -14.10
N GLU A 31 2.38 -4.61 -14.82
CA GLU A 31 3.64 -3.98 -15.23
C GLU A 31 3.42 -2.83 -16.21
N SER A 32 2.54 -3.02 -17.19
CA SER A 32 2.16 -1.96 -18.14
C SER A 32 1.51 -0.78 -17.42
N ALA A 33 0.56 -1.04 -16.52
CA ALA A 33 -0.09 0.01 -15.73
C ALA A 33 0.88 0.72 -14.76
N CYS A 34 1.86 0.00 -14.22
CA CYS A 34 2.90 0.55 -13.38
C CYS A 34 3.90 1.41 -14.18
N SER A 35 4.15 1.10 -15.46
CA SER A 35 5.15 1.82 -16.27
C SER A 35 4.86 3.32 -16.41
N ALA A 36 3.60 3.73 -16.26
CA ALA A 36 3.16 5.12 -16.31
C ALA A 36 3.42 5.90 -15.00
N ASP A 37 3.67 5.21 -13.88
CA ASP A 37 3.90 5.79 -12.57
C ASP A 37 5.33 5.41 -12.18
N GLU A 38 6.31 6.34 -12.25
CA GLU A 38 7.78 6.18 -12.12
C GLU A 38 8.30 5.48 -10.82
N ARG A 39 7.66 4.40 -10.40
CA ARG A 39 7.77 3.72 -9.12
C ARG A 39 7.88 2.23 -9.38
N SER A 40 8.39 1.52 -8.37
CA SER A 40 8.40 0.06 -8.36
C SER A 40 6.98 -0.51 -8.35
N LEU A 41 6.77 -1.65 -9.03
CA LEU A 41 5.51 -2.40 -9.07
C LEU A 41 4.87 -2.61 -7.69
N SER A 42 5.66 -2.97 -6.68
CA SER A 42 5.15 -3.20 -5.32
C SER A 42 4.57 -1.95 -4.66
N ASN A 43 5.15 -0.77 -4.91
CA ASN A 43 4.69 0.50 -4.35
C ASN A 43 3.42 0.99 -5.07
N TRP A 44 3.39 0.82 -6.40
CA TRP A 44 2.20 1.08 -7.21
C TRP A 44 1.03 0.17 -6.76
N ALA A 45 1.25 -1.14 -6.66
CA ALA A 45 0.24 -2.10 -6.22
C ALA A 45 -0.30 -1.77 -4.81
N ARG A 46 0.58 -1.40 -3.86
CA ARG A 46 0.15 -0.95 -2.52
C ARG A 46 -0.83 0.21 -2.60
N ARG A 47 -0.56 1.21 -3.45
CA ARG A 47 -1.43 2.39 -3.60
C ARG A 47 -2.79 2.02 -4.17
N VAL A 48 -2.80 1.22 -5.23
CA VAL A 48 -4.03 0.75 -5.87
C VAL A 48 -4.89 -0.01 -4.86
N LEU A 49 -4.30 -0.94 -4.09
CA LEU A 49 -5.03 -1.68 -3.05
C LEU A 49 -5.62 -0.78 -1.97
N VAL A 50 -4.86 0.21 -1.49
CA VAL A 50 -5.36 1.17 -0.48
C VAL A 50 -6.46 2.06 -1.04
N GLN A 51 -6.33 2.51 -2.29
CA GLN A 51 -7.34 3.34 -2.94
C GLN A 51 -8.64 2.57 -3.15
N GLU A 52 -8.55 1.32 -3.61
CA GLU A 52 -9.72 0.47 -3.83
C GLU A 52 -10.42 0.12 -2.52
N ALA A 53 -9.68 -0.19 -1.45
CA ALA A 53 -10.26 -0.41 -0.13
C ALA A 53 -11.01 0.84 0.39
N ARG A 54 -10.46 2.04 0.17
CA ARG A 54 -11.14 3.30 0.52
C ARG A 54 -12.42 3.50 -0.28
N ARG A 55 -12.39 3.19 -1.58
CA ARG A 55 -13.54 3.32 -2.48
C ARG A 55 -14.69 2.43 -2.01
N GLN A 56 -14.42 1.16 -1.69
CA GLN A 56 -15.42 0.22 -1.18
C GLN A 56 -16.05 0.71 0.13
N LEU A 57 -15.23 1.17 1.07
CA LEU A 57 -15.73 1.71 2.34
C LEU A 57 -16.54 3.01 2.18
N SER A 58 -16.25 3.83 1.15
CA SER A 58 -17.00 5.05 0.88
C SER A 58 -18.31 4.84 0.13
N GLU A 59 -18.46 3.74 -0.61
CA GLU A 59 -19.72 3.38 -1.27
C GLU A 59 -20.68 2.64 -0.31
N ASP A 60 -20.15 2.03 0.75
CA ASP A 60 -20.93 1.38 1.82
C ASP A 60 -21.38 2.33 2.95
N SER A 61 -21.05 3.63 2.89
CA SER A 61 -21.42 4.66 3.88
C SER A 61 -22.46 5.65 3.34
#